data_AF-A0A2D4JM27-F1
#
_entry.id   AF-A0A2D4JM27-F1
#
_cell.length_a   1.000
_cell.length_b   1.000
_cell.length_c   1.000
_cell.angle_alpha   90.00
_cell.angle_beta   90.00
_cell.angle_gamma   90.00
#
_symmetry.space_group_name_H-M   'P 1'
#
loop_
_entity.id
_entity.type
_entity.pdbx_description
1 polymer ?
#
loop_
_entity_poly.entity_id
_entity_poly.type
_entity_poly.pdbx_seq_one_letter_code
_entity_poly.pdbx_strand_id
1 'polypeptide(L)'
;AICLICGDRMDLEEPEKVDKLQEPLLEALKIYARRRRPNKPHMFPRMLMKITDLRGISTKGAERAITLKMEIPGPMPPLIREMLENPEMFEDQLSQPPTSAEAPSTEESPADTKSQEETP
;
A
#
# COMPACT_ATOMS: atom_id res chain seq x y z
N ALA A 1 11.26 15.60 -1.50
CA ALA A 1 12.21 15.42 -0.38
C ALA A 1 11.50 15.56 0.97
N ILE A 2 11.09 16.76 1.41
CA ILE A 2 10.46 16.98 2.73
C ILE A 2 9.21 16.10 2.97
N CYS A 3 8.33 15.96 1.98
CA CYS A 3 7.15 15.07 2.11
C CYS A 3 7.50 13.58 2.24
N LEU A 4 8.66 13.17 1.73
CA LEU A 4 9.12 11.77 1.74
C LEU A 4 9.81 11.43 3.06
N ILE A 5 10.64 12.34 3.57
CA ILE A 5 11.42 12.19 4.79
C ILE A 5 10.65 12.92 5.89
N CYS A 6 9.81 12.23 6.64
CA CYS A 6 9.03 12.81 7.73
C CYS A 6 8.80 11.78 8.84
N GLY A 7 9.11 12.15 10.09
CA GLY A 7 9.00 11.26 11.26
C GLY A 7 7.57 10.88 11.65
N ASP A 8 6.54 11.54 11.11
CA ASP A 8 5.13 11.22 11.41
C ASP A 8 4.60 9.95 10.71
N ARG A 9 5.46 9.21 10.00
CA ARG A 9 5.04 7.95 9.37
C ARG A 9 4.81 6.89 10.44
N MET A 10 3.70 6.16 10.32
CA MET A 10 3.45 4.96 11.10
C MET A 10 4.55 3.93 10.79
N ASP A 11 4.89 3.12 11.79
CA ASP A 11 5.80 1.97 11.65
C ASP A 11 7.26 2.31 11.33
N LEU A 12 7.69 3.56 11.58
CA LEU A 12 9.11 3.89 11.57
C LEU A 12 9.81 3.27 12.78
N GLU A 13 10.87 2.50 12.53
CA GLU A 13 11.75 1.98 13.59
C GLU A 13 12.48 3.09 14.35
N GLU A 14 12.93 4.12 13.61
CA GLU A 14 13.78 5.19 14.16
C GLU A 14 13.25 6.59 13.76
N PRO A 15 12.06 7.01 14.22
CA PRO A 15 11.43 8.27 13.81
C PRO A 15 12.32 9.49 14.09
N GLU A 16 13.05 9.50 15.21
CA GLU A 16 13.97 10.58 15.55
C GLU A 16 15.12 10.76 14.54
N LYS A 17 15.60 9.67 13.93
CA LYS A 17 16.63 9.77 12.88
C LYS A 17 16.05 10.38 11.61
N VAL A 18 14.79 10.06 11.28
CA VAL A 18 14.08 10.63 10.13
C VAL A 18 13.89 12.14 10.31
N ASP A 19 13.54 12.60 11.51
CA ASP A 19 13.43 14.03 11.82
C ASP A 19 14.77 14.75 11.68
N LYS A 20 15.85 14.18 12.22
CA LYS A 20 17.22 14.70 12.05
C LYS A 20 17.64 14.78 10.58
N LEU A 21 17.19 13.84 9.75
CA LEU A 21 17.42 13.87 8.30
C LEU A 21 16.56 14.92 7.58
N GLN A 22 15.38 15.25 8.11
CA GLN A 22 14.49 16.26 7.54
C GLN A 22 14.96 17.70 7.85
N GLU A 23 15.49 17.95 9.05
CA GLU A 23 15.99 19.26 9.50
C GLU A 23 16.85 20.01 8.47
N PRO A 24 17.91 19.41 7.87
CA PRO A 24 18.74 20.10 6.88
C PRO A 24 17.96 20.46 5.61
N LEU A 25 16.93 19.68 5.25
CA LEU A 25 16.07 19.99 4.10
C LEU A 25 15.17 21.20 4.37
N LEU A 26 14.64 21.32 5.59
CA LEU A 26 13.84 22.46 6.02
C LEU A 26 14.68 23.73 6.09
N GLU A 27 15.89 23.66 6.63
CA GLU A 27 16.80 24.80 6.66
C GLU A 27 17.27 25.19 5.25
N ALA A 28 17.58 24.23 4.39
CA ALA A 28 17.89 24.49 2.98
C ALA A 28 16.71 25.18 2.26
N LEU A 29 15.48 24.74 2.50
CA LEU A 29 14.27 25.37 1.95
C LEU A 29 14.11 26.82 2.42
N LYS A 30 14.36 27.08 3.71
CA LYS A 30 14.31 28.43 4.29
C LYS A 30 15.34 29.36 3.67
N ILE A 31 16.60 28.90 3.56
CA ILE A 31 17.67 29.67 2.91
C ILE A 31 17.32 29.93 1.45
N TYR A 32 16.86 28.91 0.72
CA TYR A 32 16.46 29.02 -0.67
C TYR A 32 15.34 30.05 -0.87
N ALA A 33 14.29 29.98 -0.05
CA ALA A 33 13.16 30.91 -0.11
C ALA A 33 13.61 32.36 0.13
N ARG A 34 14.44 32.60 1.15
CA ARG A 34 14.99 33.93 1.43
C ARG A 34 15.87 34.46 0.30
N ARG A 35 16.72 33.61 -0.28
CA ARG A 35 17.62 33.98 -1.38
C ARG A 35 16.87 34.30 -2.67
N ARG A 36 15.84 33.52 -3.00
CA ARG A 36 15.05 33.68 -4.24
C ARG A 36 13.98 34.76 -4.14
N ARG A 37 13.47 35.04 -2.94
CA ARG A 37 12.37 35.98 -2.70
C ARG A 37 12.69 36.89 -1.49
N PRO A 38 13.76 37.71 -1.56
CA PRO A 38 14.22 38.50 -0.40
C PRO A 38 13.16 39.47 0.13
N ASN A 39 12.34 40.03 -0.76
CA ASN A 39 11.28 40.99 -0.39
C ASN A 39 9.96 40.32 0.06
N LYS A 40 9.93 38.98 0.20
CA LYS A 40 8.74 38.22 0.59
C LYS A 40 9.08 37.22 1.72
N PRO A 41 9.27 37.69 2.97
CA PRO A 41 9.71 36.83 4.09
C PRO A 41 8.72 35.71 4.41
N HIS A 42 7.44 35.87 4.07
CA HIS A 42 6.38 34.88 4.26
C HIS A 42 6.43 33.70 3.27
N MET A 43 7.34 33.69 2.29
CA MET A 43 7.40 32.62 1.30
C MET A 43 7.78 31.27 1.90
N PHE A 44 8.71 31.22 2.85
CA PHE A 44 9.04 29.96 3.53
C PHE A 44 7.83 29.39 4.29
N PRO A 45 7.15 30.15 5.18
CA PRO A 45 5.89 29.71 5.79
C PRO A 45 4.82 29.27 4.78
N ARG A 46 4.63 30.01 3.68
CA ARG A 46 3.65 29.63 2.64
C ARG A 46 4.01 28.33 1.92
N MET A 47 5.30 28.07 1.71
CA MET A 47 5.75 26.81 1.11
C MET A 47 5.53 25.64 2.09
N LEU A 48 5.77 25.84 3.38
CA LEU A 48 5.44 24.84 4.41
C LEU A 48 3.93 24.55 4.44
N MET A 49 3.09 25.57 4.40
CA MET A 49 1.63 25.39 4.30
C MET A 49 1.24 24.52 3.10
N LYS A 50 1.87 24.75 1.93
CA LYS A 50 1.61 23.93 0.74
C LYS A 50 2.05 22.47 0.89
N ILE A 51 3.12 22.21 1.64
CA ILE A 51 3.55 20.85 1.98
C ILE A 51 2.48 20.16 2.86
N THR A 52 1.93 20.87 3.85
CA THR A 52 0.85 20.34 4.70
C THR A 52 -0.44 20.12 3.91
N ASP A 53 -0.85 21.09 3.05
CA ASP A 53 -1.99 20.95 2.14
C ASP A 53 -1.86 19.68 1.28
N LEU A 54 -0.67 19.46 0.72
CA LEU A 54 -0.37 18.31 -0.13
C LEU A 54 -0.50 16.99 0.62
N ARG A 55 -0.06 16.93 1.89
CA ARG A 55 -0.27 15.74 2.74
C ARG A 55 -1.75 15.43 2.90
N GLY A 56 -2.57 16.44 3.19
CA GLY A 56 -4.02 16.25 3.32
C GLY A 56 -4.69 15.77 2.02
N ILE A 57 -4.26 16.30 0.88
CA ILE A 57 -4.73 15.83 -0.43
C ILE A 57 -4.29 14.38 -0.68
N SER A 58 -3.05 14.03 -0.34
CA SER A 58 -2.51 12.68 -0.50
C SER A 58 -3.31 11.63 0.29
N THR A 59 -3.75 11.95 1.51
CA THR A 59 -4.60 11.05 2.31
C THR A 59 -5.91 10.76 1.61
N LYS A 60 -6.61 11.80 1.12
CA LYS A 60 -7.85 11.63 0.35
C LYS A 60 -7.63 10.86 -0.96
N GLY A 61 -6.49 11.08 -1.61
CA GLY A 61 -6.09 10.34 -2.81
C GLY A 61 -5.91 8.86 -2.53
N ALA A 62 -5.30 8.50 -1.39
CA ALA A 62 -5.13 7.11 -0.97
C ALA A 62 -6.48 6.44 -0.66
N GLU A 63 -7.40 7.12 0.03
CA GLU A 63 -8.77 6.64 0.26
C GLU A 63 -9.49 6.31 -1.06
N ARG A 64 -9.36 7.20 -2.06
CA ARG A 64 -9.93 6.96 -3.40
C ARG A 64 -9.23 5.81 -4.14
N ALA A 65 -7.92 5.68 -4.00
CA ALA A 65 -7.14 4.61 -4.61
C ALA A 65 -7.57 3.23 -4.09
N ILE A 66 -7.93 3.12 -2.81
CA ILE A 66 -8.48 1.90 -2.23
C ILE A 66 -9.79 1.50 -2.92
N THR A 67 -10.70 2.47 -3.14
CA THR A 67 -12.00 2.18 -3.77
C THR A 67 -11.91 1.87 -5.27
N LEU A 68 -10.87 2.36 -5.96
CA LEU A 68 -10.62 2.09 -7.38
C LEU A 68 -10.48 0.59 -7.69
N LYS A 69 -10.07 -0.24 -6.72
CA LYS A 69 -10.03 -1.72 -6.86
C LYS A 69 -11.39 -2.33 -7.20
N MET A 70 -12.47 -1.67 -6.79
CA MET A 70 -13.85 -2.14 -7.04
C MET A 70 -14.47 -1.50 -8.29
N GLU A 71 -13.90 -0.40 -8.80
CA GLU A 71 -14.48 0.38 -9.91
C GLU A 71 -13.88 0.02 -11.29
N ILE A 72 -12.62 -0.45 -11.33
CA ILE A 72 -11.93 -0.74 -12.60
C ILE A 72 -12.19 -2.19 -13.04
N PRO A 73 -12.53 -2.43 -14.32
CA PRO A 73 -12.57 -3.79 -14.86
C PRO A 73 -11.17 -4.39 -14.98
N GLY A 74 -10.99 -5.60 -14.43
CA GLY A 74 -9.73 -6.33 -14.42
C GLY A 74 -8.90 -6.11 -13.15
N PRO A 75 -7.81 -6.86 -12.97
CA PRO A 75 -7.02 -6.83 -11.74
C PRO A 75 -6.24 -5.52 -11.59
N MET A 76 -6.15 -5.03 -10.34
CA MET A 76 -5.26 -3.92 -9.97
C MET A 76 -3.82 -4.20 -10.45
N PRO A 77 -3.13 -3.23 -11.10
CA PRO A 77 -1.73 -3.40 -11.49
C PRO A 77 -0.83 -3.76 -10.30
N PRO A 78 0.17 -4.65 -10.47
CA PRO A 78 0.91 -5.25 -9.36
C PRO A 78 1.63 -4.23 -8.48
N LEU A 79 2.28 -3.22 -9.07
CA LEU A 79 2.95 -2.16 -8.30
C LEU A 79 1.95 -1.32 -7.48
N ILE A 80 0.80 -0.98 -8.06
CA ILE A 80 -0.22 -0.19 -7.35
C ILE A 80 -0.83 -1.02 -6.22
N ARG A 81 -1.03 -2.32 -6.47
CA ARG A 81 -1.48 -3.27 -5.46
C ARG A 81 -0.50 -3.35 -4.30
N GLU A 82 0.78 -3.55 -4.56
CA GLU A 82 1.84 -3.61 -3.55
C GLU A 82 1.94 -2.31 -2.74
N MET A 83 1.73 -1.15 -3.37
CA MET A 83 1.73 0.14 -2.68
C MET A 83 0.49 0.37 -1.80
N LEU A 84 -0.62 -0.33 -2.04
CA LEU A 84 -1.90 -0.16 -1.33
C LEU A 84 -2.18 -1.28 -0.30
N GLU A 85 -1.64 -2.48 -0.52
CA GLU A 85 -1.84 -3.66 0.33
C GLU A 85 -0.61 -3.85 1.24
N ASN A 86 -0.84 -4.16 2.52
CA ASN A 86 0.25 -4.35 3.47
C ASN A 86 1.14 -5.54 3.06
N PRO A 87 2.47 -5.43 3.18
CA PRO A 87 3.41 -6.49 2.79
C PRO A 87 3.18 -7.82 3.53
N GLU A 88 2.62 -7.79 4.73
CA GLU A 88 2.24 -8.98 5.53
C GLU A 88 1.23 -9.90 4.81
N MET A 89 0.45 -9.40 3.85
CA MET A 89 -0.54 -10.19 3.11
C MET A 89 0.08 -11.09 2.02
N PHE A 90 1.36 -10.89 1.68
CA PHE A 90 2.02 -11.64 0.62
C PHE A 90 2.76 -12.90 1.12
N GLU A 91 3.05 -13.00 2.43
CA GLU A 91 3.67 -14.22 3.00
C GLU A 91 2.66 -15.39 3.07
N ASP A 92 1.38 -15.09 3.32
CA ASP A 92 0.33 -16.12 3.38
C ASP A 92 -0.01 -16.72 2.00
N GLN A 93 0.30 -16.02 0.90
CA GLN A 93 -0.04 -16.46 -0.47
C GLN A 93 1.11 -17.22 -1.16
N LEU A 94 2.36 -17.05 -0.72
CA LEU A 94 3.50 -17.88 -1.18
C LEU A 94 3.56 -19.26 -0.50
N SER A 95 2.75 -19.47 0.54
CA SER A 95 2.72 -20.71 1.33
C SER A 95 1.77 -21.79 0.76
N GLN A 96 1.03 -21.51 -0.31
CA GLN A 96 0.24 -22.54 -0.99
C GLN A 96 1.06 -23.20 -2.11
N PRO A 97 1.40 -24.50 -1.99
CA PRO A 97 1.96 -25.22 -3.13
C PRO A 97 0.94 -25.25 -4.27
N PRO A 98 1.39 -25.29 -5.55
CA PRO A 98 0.47 -25.44 -6.66
C PRO A 98 -0.36 -26.71 -6.45
N THR A 99 -1.68 -26.58 -6.44
CA THR A 99 -2.60 -27.70 -6.56
C THR A 99 -2.42 -28.29 -7.95
N SER A 100 -1.43 -29.18 -8.06
CA SER A 100 -1.20 -30.00 -9.25
C SER A 100 -2.44 -30.85 -9.48
N ALA A 101 -3.03 -30.67 -10.66
CA ALA A 101 -4.10 -31.47 -11.21
C ALA A 101 -3.66 -32.91 -11.52
N GLU A 102 -4.60 -33.85 -11.31
CA GLU A 102 -4.71 -35.23 -11.84
C GLU A 102 -3.65 -36.27 -11.37
N ALA A 103 -3.96 -37.55 -11.10
CA ALA A 103 -4.98 -38.45 -11.66
C ALA A 103 -5.27 -39.66 -10.69
N PRO A 104 -6.19 -40.60 -11.05
CA PRO A 104 -6.92 -41.48 -10.13
C PRO A 104 -6.16 -42.78 -9.80
N SER A 105 -6.33 -43.29 -8.58
CA SER A 105 -5.91 -44.65 -8.21
C SER A 105 -7.00 -45.37 -7.43
N THR A 106 -7.46 -46.44 -8.07
CA THR A 106 -8.30 -47.55 -7.61
C THR A 106 -7.74 -48.27 -6.38
N GLU A 107 -8.61 -48.62 -5.44
CA GLU A 107 -8.57 -49.75 -4.48
C GLU A 107 -9.66 -49.46 -3.44
N GLU A 108 -10.52 -50.34 -2.93
CA GLU A 108 -10.94 -51.70 -3.17
C GLU A 108 -12.26 -51.81 -2.36
N SER A 109 -13.29 -52.48 -2.89
CA SER A 109 -14.57 -52.73 -2.20
C SER A 109 -14.35 -53.73 -1.03
N PRO A 110 -15.27 -53.82 -0.04
CA PRO A 110 -16.43 -54.70 -0.25
C PRO A 110 -17.76 -54.18 0.34
N ALA A 111 -18.85 -54.59 -0.34
CA ALA A 111 -20.12 -55.14 0.16
C ALA A 111 -20.84 -54.42 1.33
N ASP A 112 -22.15 -54.20 1.38
CA ASP A 112 -23.36 -54.86 0.85
C ASP A 112 -24.50 -53.94 1.37
N THR A 113 -25.56 -53.52 0.68
CA THR A 113 -26.82 -54.28 0.53
C THR A 113 -27.89 -53.35 -0.10
N LYS A 114 -28.33 -53.68 -1.32
CA LYS A 114 -29.72 -53.72 -1.85
C LYS A 114 -30.83 -52.77 -1.32
N SER A 115 -31.44 -52.01 -2.24
CA SER A 115 -32.90 -51.88 -2.55
C SER A 115 -33.08 -50.82 -3.67
N GLN A 116 -33.37 -51.16 -4.94
CA GLN A 116 -34.70 -51.24 -5.60
C GLN A 116 -35.64 -50.07 -5.22
N GLU A 117 -36.13 -49.22 -6.13
CA GLU A 117 -37.03 -49.56 -7.25
C GLU A 117 -37.16 -48.41 -8.30
N GLU A 118 -37.37 -48.81 -9.56
CA GLU A 118 -37.65 -48.08 -10.82
C GLU A 118 -39.01 -47.33 -10.81
N THR A 119 -39.11 -46.07 -11.31
CA THR A 119 -39.62 -45.60 -12.64
C THR A 119 -41.12 -45.91 -12.95
N PRO A 120 -41.83 -45.15 -13.81
CA PRO A 120 -41.47 -43.94 -14.56
C PRO A 120 -42.31 -42.69 -14.26
#